data_AF-A0A255DLM1-F1
#
_entry.id   AF-A0A255DLM1-F1
#
_cell.length_a   1.000
_cell.length_b   1.000
_cell.length_c   1.000
_cell.angle_alpha   90.00
_cell.angle_beta   90.00
_cell.angle_gamma   90.00
#
_symmetry.space_group_name_H-M   'P 1'
#
loop_
_entity.id
_entity.type
_entity.pdbx_description
1 polymer ?
#
loop_
_entity_poly.entity_id
_entity_poly.type
_entity_poly.pdbx_seq_one_letter_code
_entity_poly.pdbx_strand_id
1 'polypeptide(L)' 'MPTLSDDDRYMLALWLIRAYLLSDEWEADFHIAWIQTQSGLSDEAFAPAAHEAWKSAQGWRSAGRVGEAIALIDEQLTTP' A
#
# COMPACT_ATOMS: atom_id res chain seq x y z
N MET A 1 8.38 -12.57 -16.51
CA MET A 1 7.47 -12.24 -15.40
C MET A 1 6.55 -11.13 -15.88
N PRO A 2 5.25 -11.14 -15.57
CA PRO A 2 4.37 -10.03 -15.96
C PRO A 2 4.83 -8.76 -15.25
N THR A 3 5.16 -7.73 -16.03
CA THR A 3 5.44 -6.40 -15.50
C THR A 3 4.09 -5.71 -15.32
N LEU A 4 3.79 -5.25 -14.11
CA LEU A 4 2.59 -4.47 -13.84
C LEU A 4 2.56 -3.21 -14.72
N SER A 5 1.36 -2.82 -15.18
CA SER A 5 1.17 -1.51 -15.81
C SER A 5 1.51 -0.39 -14.82
N ASP A 6 1.71 0.84 -15.31
CA ASP A 6 1.94 1.98 -14.42
C ASP A 6 0.73 2.21 -13.50
N ASP A 7 -0.49 2.02 -14.02
CA ASP A 7 -1.73 2.14 -13.25
C ASP A 7 -1.83 1.05 -12.18
N ASP A 8 -1.52 -0.20 -12.50
CA ASP A 8 -1.53 -1.28 -11.50
C ASP A 8 -0.46 -1.07 -10.42
N ARG A 9 0.71 -0.52 -10.79
CA ARG A 9 1.76 -0.16 -9.82
C ARG A 9 1.29 0.96 -8.90
N TYR A 10 0.60 1.96 -9.45
CA TYR A 10 0.03 3.05 -8.68
C TYR A 10 -1.05 2.55 -7.71
N MET A 11 -2.00 1.74 -8.19
CA MET A 11 -3.06 1.16 -7.36
C MET A 11 -2.50 0.24 -6.28
N LEU A 12 -1.49 -0.59 -6.61
CA LEU A 12 -0.80 -1.43 -5.63
C LEU A 12 -0.16 -0.57 -4.53
N ALA A 13 0.54 0.51 -4.89
CA ALA A 13 1.15 1.40 -3.91
C ALA A 13 0.10 2.03 -2.97
N LEU A 14 -1.04 2.50 -3.49
CA LEU A 14 -2.12 3.06 -2.68
C LEU A 14 -2.69 2.04 -1.68
N TRP A 15 -2.98 0.81 -2.12
CA TRP A 15 -3.47 -0.25 -1.25
C TRP A 15 -2.48 -0.60 -0.14
N LEU A 16 -1.18 -0.67 -0.45
CA LEU A 16 -0.13 -0.97 0.53
C LEU A 16 0.02 0.17 1.55
N ILE A 17 0.06 1.43 1.10
CA ILE A 17 0.17 2.58 2.01
C ILE A 17 -1.05 2.62 2.93
N ARG A 18 -2.25 2.41 2.39
CA ARG A 18 -3.49 2.35 3.16
C ARG A 18 -3.45 1.25 4.23
N ALA A 19 -3.02 0.04 3.86
CA ALA A 19 -2.88 -1.08 4.79
C ALA A 19 -1.92 -0.73 5.94
N TYR A 20 -0.78 -0.14 5.61
CA TYR A 20 0.17 0.31 6.62
C TYR A 20 -0.38 1.43 7.50
N LEU A 21 -1.22 2.35 7.00
CA LEU A 21 -1.77 3.46 7.80
C LEU A 21 -2.91 3.06 8.73
N LEU A 22 -3.78 2.13 8.30
CA LEU A 22 -4.98 1.71 9.04
C LEU A 22 -4.71 0.73 10.17
N SER A 23 -3.59 0.01 10.08
CA SER A 23 -3.35 -1.16 10.89
C SER A 23 -2.22 -0.92 11.89
N ASP A 24 -2.37 -1.47 13.09
CA ASP A 24 -1.23 -1.75 13.97
C ASP A 24 -0.34 -2.83 13.32
N GLU A 25 0.94 -2.94 13.73
CA GLU A 25 1.93 -3.75 12.99
C GLU A 25 1.46 -5.18 12.67
N TRP A 26 0.76 -5.83 13.60
CA TRP A 26 0.27 -7.20 13.40
C TRP A 26 -0.91 -7.30 12.42
N GLU A 27 -1.81 -6.31 12.40
CA GLU A 27 -2.93 -6.26 11.46
C GLU A 27 -2.46 -5.88 10.05
N ALA A 28 -1.38 -5.09 9.95
CA ALA A 28 -0.79 -4.70 8.67
C ALA A 28 -0.32 -5.94 7.91
N ASP A 29 0.36 -6.88 8.57
CA ASP A 29 0.90 -8.09 7.94
C ASP A 29 -0.20 -8.93 7.25
N PHE A 30 -1.36 -9.05 7.87
CA PHE A 30 -2.50 -9.76 7.27
C PHE A 30 -2.98 -9.07 5.98
N HIS A 31 -3.16 -7.75 6.01
CA HIS A 31 -3.59 -6.99 4.85
C HIS A 31 -2.54 -7.00 3.73
N ILE A 32 -1.25 -6.88 4.07
CA ILE A 32 -0.16 -6.91 3.11
C ILE A 32 -0.07 -8.29 2.43
N ALA A 33 -0.19 -9.38 3.19
CA ALA A 33 -0.22 -10.73 2.63
C ALA A 33 -1.43 -10.96 1.69
N TRP A 34 -2.59 -10.41 2.05
CA TRP A 34 -3.76 -10.46 1.17
C TRP A 34 -3.52 -9.67 -0.13
N ILE A 35 -2.98 -8.45 -0.04
CA ILE A 35 -2.64 -7.62 -1.21
C ILE A 35 -1.63 -8.34 -2.11
N GLN A 36 -0.60 -8.96 -1.53
CA GLN A 36 0.37 -9.74 -2.28
C GLN A 36 -0.31 -10.86 -3.07
N THR A 37 -1.17 -11.63 -2.41
CA THR A 37 -1.93 -12.72 -3.03
C THR A 37 -2.78 -12.22 -4.19
N GLN A 38 -3.48 -11.09 -4.03
CA GLN A 38 -4.31 -10.49 -5.10
C GLN A 38 -3.49 -9.94 -6.26
N SER A 39 -2.30 -9.40 -5.98
CA SER A 39 -1.41 -8.85 -7.02
C SER A 39 -0.81 -9.92 -7.93
N GLY A 40 -0.76 -11.18 -7.48
CA GLY A 40 -0.10 -12.27 -8.19
C GLY A 40 1.42 -12.12 -8.32
N LEU A 41 2.02 -11.14 -7.61
CA LEU A 41 3.45 -10.90 -7.62
C LEU A 41 4.20 -11.93 -6.77
N SER A 42 5.38 -12.33 -7.23
CA SER A 42 6.34 -13.06 -6.40
C SER A 42 6.88 -12.17 -5.29
N ASP A 43 7.45 -12.79 -4.25
CA ASP A 43 8.11 -12.07 -3.15
C ASP A 43 9.17 -11.08 -3.66
N GLU A 44 9.99 -11.49 -4.63
CA GLU A 44 11.02 -10.62 -5.24
C GLU A 44 10.45 -9.39 -5.93
N ALA A 45 9.27 -9.51 -6.57
CA ALA A 45 8.62 -8.40 -7.25
C ALA A 45 7.78 -7.53 -6.30
N PHE A 46 7.26 -8.11 -5.22
CA PHE A 46 6.38 -7.45 -4.27
C PHE A 46 7.13 -6.70 -3.16
N ALA A 47 8.20 -7.29 -2.62
CA ALA A 47 8.91 -6.75 -1.46
C ALA A 47 9.40 -5.30 -1.65
N PRO A 48 9.93 -4.89 -2.82
CA PRO A 48 10.29 -3.49 -3.03
C PRO A 48 9.10 -2.53 -2.94
N ALA A 49 7.94 -2.90 -3.50
CA ALA A 49 6.73 -2.07 -3.45
C ALA A 49 6.19 -1.94 -2.02
N ALA A 50 6.18 -3.04 -1.26
CA ALA A 50 5.80 -3.04 0.14
C ALA A 50 6.74 -2.16 0.99
N HIS A 51 8.04 -2.23 0.74
CA HIS A 51 9.03 -1.42 1.46
C HIS A 51 8.88 0.09 1.19
N GLU A 52 8.67 0.50 -0.06
CA GLU A 52 8.43 1.91 -0.40
C GLU A 52 7.10 2.43 0.19
N ALA A 53 6.05 1.61 0.15
CA ALA A 53 4.77 1.93 0.78
C ALA A 53 4.88 2.09 2.29
N TRP A 54 5.64 1.22 2.96
CA TRP A 54 5.92 1.32 4.39
C TRP A 54 6.61 2.65 4.73
N LYS A 55 7.68 3.01 4.01
CA LYS A 55 8.38 4.30 4.21
C LYS A 55 7.45 5.49 4.03
N SER A 56 6.59 5.44 3.01
CA SER A 56 5.61 6.50 2.73
C SER A 56 4.61 6.64 3.88
N ALA A 57 4.07 5.52 4.39
CA ALA A 57 3.18 5.51 5.54
C ALA A 57 3.86 6.06 6.81
N GLN A 58 5.14 5.73 7.04
CA GLN A 58 5.92 6.30 8.15
C GLN A 58 6.11 7.82 8.03
N GLY A 59 6.30 8.33 6.81
CA GLY A 59 6.31 9.77 6.53
C GLY A 59 5.03 10.48 7.00
N TRP A 60 3.86 9.94 6.63
CA TRP A 60 2.57 10.49 7.06
C TRP A 60 2.33 10.39 8.57
N ARG A 61 2.75 9.28 9.19
CA ARG A 61 2.68 9.08 10.65
C ARG A 61 3.53 10.10 11.40
N SER A 62 4.80 10.23 11.02
CA SER A 62 5.73 11.18 11.66
C SER A 62 5.29 12.64 11.47
N ALA A 63 4.57 12.95 10.40
CA ALA A 63 3.97 14.27 10.18
C ALA A 63 2.67 14.50 10.99
N GLY A 64 2.12 13.48 11.66
CA GLY A 64 0.83 13.57 12.37
C GLY A 64 -0.38 13.72 11.44
N ARG A 65 -0.25 13.29 10.17
CA ARG A 65 -1.25 13.51 9.09
C ARG A 65 -1.89 12.21 8.59
N VAL A 66 -2.00 11.20 9.46
CA VAL A 66 -2.54 9.87 9.10
C VAL A 66 -3.97 9.95 8.55
N GLY A 67 -4.86 10.71 9.20
CA GLY A 67 -6.25 10.83 8.76
C GLY A 67 -6.41 11.49 7.38
N GLU A 68 -5.59 12.50 7.10
CA GLU A 68 -5.57 13.15 5.78
C GLU A 68 -5.05 12.21 4.68
N ALA A 69 -3.98 11.47 4.97
CA ALA A 69 -3.42 10.50 4.04
C ALA A 69 -4.44 9.42 3.68
N ILE A 70 -5.18 8.88 4.66
CA ILE A 70 -6.24 7.90 4.42
C ILE A 70 -7.34 8.49 3.54
N ALA A 71 -7.83 9.71 3.84
CA ALA A 71 -8.89 10.34 3.07
C ALA A 71 -8.49 10.54 1.60
N LEU A 72 -7.26 11.01 1.34
CA LEU A 72 -6.73 11.17 -0.02
C LEU A 72 -6.59 9.83 -0.74
N ILE A 73 -6.10 8.80 -0.07
CA ILE A 73 -5.96 7.47 -0.66
C ILE A 73 -7.33 6.86 -0.96
N ASP A 74 -8.29 6.96 -0.04
CA ASP A 74 -9.65 6.45 -0.23
C ASP A 74 -10.36 7.12 -1.42
N GLU A 75 -10.16 8.44 -1.61
CA GLU A 75 -10.65 9.15 -2.79
C GLU A 75 -10.08 8.56 -4.09
N GLN A 76 -8.77 8.31 -4.13
CA GLN A 76 -8.12 7.73 -5.31
C GLN A 76 -8.55 6.28 -5.57
N LEU A 77 -8.77 5.48 -4.52
CA LEU A 77 -9.17 4.07 -4.67
C LEU A 77 -10.64 3.88 -5.06
N THR A 78 -11.49 4.89 -4.85
CA THR A 78 -12.94 4.82 -5.13
C THR A 78 -13.36 5.65 -6.33
N THR A 79 -12.44 6.43 -6.93
CA THR A 79 -12.68 7.16 -8.16
C THR A 79 -12.62 6.18 -9.35
N PRO A 80 -13.69 6.06 -10.16
CA PRO A 80 -13.77 5.12 -11.28
C PRO A 80 -12.94 5.53 -12.50
#